data_AF-A0A3M1FJU3-F1
#
_entry.id   AF-A0A3M1FJU3-F1
#
_cell.length_a   1.000
_cell.length_b   1.000
_cell.length_c   1.000
_cell.angle_alpha   90.00
_cell.angle_beta   90.00
_cell.angle_gamma   90.00
#
_symmetry.space_group_name_H-M   'P 1'
#
loop_
_entity.id
_entity.type
_entity.pdbx_description
1 polymer ?
#
loop_
_entity_poly.entity_id
_entity_poly.type
_entity_poly.pdbx_seq_one_letter_code
_entity_poly.pdbx_strand_id
1 'polypeptide(L)'
;MSESTHQEELYYSYEEAKKVVQQLGIKTYREWYMYASPYYLEFKPDNTIEKKGIKPPHERRDPRLPFDPAAFYKRRGEWKGWGDFLGTGAISNKDKKYLSYQDARKVVHSLKVRSAEEYEKLVETLGPSFGLPPHPHAYYMRNEGHFSWRDFLYPRFVSYDEAKQILAAKDEIVTVADFRKARKEDPDLQSIPSSPHITYQDEWEDWPTFLDSKRKRQKLKNLLLLQSRKSVKGHQPDDKGGKD
;
A
#
# COMPACT_ATOMS: atom_id res chain seq x y z
N MET A 1 32.63 40.41 -27.35
CA MET A 1 32.09 40.05 -26.02
C MET A 1 30.59 39.85 -26.20
N SER A 2 30.10 38.62 -26.05
CA SER A 2 28.81 38.17 -26.56
C SER A 2 27.63 38.69 -25.74
N GLU A 3 26.50 38.96 -26.41
CA GLU A 3 25.17 39.31 -25.85
C GLU A 3 24.74 38.44 -24.65
N SER A 4 25.29 37.22 -24.54
CA SER A 4 25.06 36.31 -23.41
C SER A 4 25.46 36.91 -22.06
N THR A 5 26.51 37.73 -22.02
CA THR A 5 27.06 38.29 -20.77
C THR A 5 26.22 39.45 -20.21
N HIS A 6 25.41 40.12 -21.04
CA HIS A 6 24.56 41.24 -20.59
C HIS A 6 23.18 40.80 -20.09
N GLN A 7 22.69 39.61 -20.48
CA GLN A 7 21.45 39.06 -19.92
C GLN A 7 21.63 38.49 -18.50
N GLU A 8 22.87 38.21 -18.09
CA GLU A 8 23.19 37.60 -16.79
C GLU A 8 23.01 38.54 -15.59
N GLU A 9 23.12 39.86 -15.78
CA GLU A 9 22.93 40.86 -14.72
C GLU A 9 21.46 41.32 -14.58
N LEU A 10 20.61 41.02 -15.55
CA LEU A 10 19.25 41.58 -15.64
C LEU A 10 18.20 40.73 -14.91
N TYR A 11 18.44 39.43 -14.75
CA TYR A 11 17.53 38.49 -14.10
C TYR A 11 18.05 38.08 -12.72
N TYR A 12 17.13 37.75 -11.82
CA TYR A 12 17.49 37.14 -10.54
C TYR A 12 18.26 35.84 -10.73
N SER A 13 19.09 35.50 -9.75
CA SER A 13 19.59 34.12 -9.62
C SER A 13 18.44 33.16 -9.35
N TYR A 14 18.66 31.85 -9.56
CA TYR A 14 17.64 30.84 -9.31
C TYR A 14 17.05 30.90 -7.89
N GLU A 15 17.90 31.05 -6.87
CA GLU A 15 17.48 31.08 -5.47
C GLU A 15 16.73 32.37 -5.09
N GLU A 16 17.10 33.52 -5.67
CA GLU A 16 16.36 34.78 -5.50
C GLU A 16 14.99 34.73 -6.17
N ALA A 17 14.95 34.29 -7.44
CA ALA A 17 13.71 34.15 -8.18
C ALA A 17 12.74 33.21 -7.46
N LYS A 18 13.23 32.05 -7.00
CA LYS A 18 12.44 31.10 -6.22
C LYS A 18 11.82 31.74 -4.98
N LYS A 19 12.60 32.51 -4.20
CA LYS A 19 12.07 33.20 -3.00
C LYS A 19 10.94 34.16 -3.36
N VAL A 20 11.10 34.95 -4.41
CA VAL A 20 10.07 35.89 -4.87
C VAL A 20 8.80 35.13 -5.31
N VAL A 21 8.93 34.09 -6.13
CA VAL A 21 7.78 33.32 -6.62
C VAL A 21 7.03 32.62 -5.48
N GLN A 22 7.76 32.08 -4.50
CA GLN A 22 7.17 31.45 -3.33
C GLN A 22 6.43 32.45 -2.44
N GLN A 23 6.94 33.67 -2.28
CA GLN A 23 6.28 34.76 -1.54
C GLN A 23 4.98 35.24 -2.23
N LEU A 24 4.92 35.16 -3.56
CA LEU A 24 3.70 35.46 -4.33
C LEU A 24 2.61 34.39 -4.15
N GLY A 25 2.91 33.26 -3.50
CA GLY A 25 1.94 32.19 -3.27
C GLY A 25 1.57 31.39 -4.51
N ILE A 26 2.32 31.51 -5.60
CA ILE A 26 2.10 30.77 -6.85
C ILE A 26 2.48 29.31 -6.63
N LYS A 27 1.53 28.39 -6.80
CA LYS A 27 1.71 26.95 -6.54
C LYS A 27 1.66 26.10 -7.80
N THR A 28 1.14 26.61 -8.91
CA THR A 28 1.03 25.84 -10.16
C THR A 28 1.70 26.51 -11.35
N TYR A 29 2.09 25.72 -12.35
CA TYR A 29 2.57 26.25 -13.64
C TYR A 29 1.51 27.15 -14.29
N ARG A 30 0.21 26.81 -14.14
CA ARG A 30 -0.89 27.59 -14.69
C ARG A 30 -0.98 28.98 -14.04
N GLU A 31 -0.89 29.03 -12.72
CA GLU A 31 -0.81 30.31 -11.99
C GLU A 31 0.45 31.11 -12.36
N TRP A 32 1.60 30.45 -12.48
CA TRP A 32 2.82 31.10 -12.96
C TRP A 32 2.62 31.74 -14.33
N TYR A 33 2.04 30.99 -15.27
CA TYR A 33 1.79 31.48 -16.62
C TYR A 33 0.80 32.65 -16.62
N MET A 34 -0.23 32.60 -15.78
CA MET A 34 -1.17 33.71 -15.59
C MET A 34 -0.48 34.95 -15.01
N TYR A 35 0.41 34.79 -14.04
CA TYR A 35 1.18 35.87 -13.44
C TYR A 35 2.18 36.48 -14.45
N ALA A 36 2.99 35.63 -15.08
CA ALA A 36 4.07 36.03 -15.97
C ALA A 36 3.60 36.61 -17.31
N SER A 37 2.40 36.23 -17.76
CA SER A 37 1.80 36.72 -19.00
C SER A 37 1.57 38.24 -18.95
N PRO A 38 1.89 38.98 -20.03
CA PRO A 38 1.52 40.39 -20.15
C PRO A 38 0.02 40.56 -20.44
N TYR A 39 -0.75 39.48 -20.59
CA TYR A 39 -2.19 39.51 -20.82
C TYR A 39 -2.96 39.00 -19.60
N TYR A 40 -4.19 39.50 -19.41
CA TYR A 40 -5.17 38.79 -18.59
C TYR A 40 -5.63 37.55 -19.36
N LEU A 41 -5.45 36.38 -18.74
CA LEU A 41 -5.76 35.08 -19.33
C LEU A 41 -6.94 34.45 -18.60
N GLU A 42 -7.91 33.95 -19.36
CA GLU A 42 -8.99 33.12 -18.86
C GLU A 42 -8.87 31.73 -19.49
N PHE A 43 -8.81 30.70 -18.64
CA PHE A 43 -8.74 29.31 -19.09
C PHE A 43 -10.14 28.71 -19.10
N LYS A 44 -10.55 28.22 -20.26
CA LYS A 44 -11.86 27.61 -20.47
C LYS A 44 -11.85 26.13 -20.06
N PRO A 45 -13.04 25.52 -19.84
CA PRO A 45 -13.16 24.10 -19.48
C PRO A 45 -12.56 23.12 -20.52
N ASP A 46 -12.49 23.54 -21.79
CA ASP A 46 -11.91 22.77 -22.90
C ASP A 46 -10.38 22.95 -23.04
N ASN A 47 -9.72 23.53 -22.02
CA ASN A 47 -8.30 23.88 -22.00
C ASN A 47 -7.86 24.95 -23.01
N THR A 48 -8.78 25.66 -23.67
CA THR A 48 -8.43 26.84 -24.46
C THR A 48 -8.14 28.04 -23.56
N ILE A 49 -7.33 28.98 -24.06
CA ILE A 49 -6.94 30.20 -23.33
C ILE A 49 -7.47 31.40 -24.09
N GLU A 50 -8.35 32.18 -23.45
CA GLU A 50 -8.84 33.45 -23.95
C GLU A 50 -8.01 34.61 -23.39
N LYS A 51 -7.63 35.55 -24.26
CA LYS A 51 -6.96 36.79 -23.86
C LYS A 51 -8.00 37.89 -23.67
N LYS A 52 -8.13 38.41 -22.45
CA LYS A 52 -9.11 39.46 -22.12
C LYS A 52 -8.60 40.88 -22.30
N GLY A 53 -7.28 41.05 -22.38
CA GLY A 53 -6.65 42.35 -22.52
C GLY A 53 -5.17 42.31 -22.14
N ILE A 54 -4.47 43.43 -22.35
CA ILE A 54 -3.06 43.61 -21.97
C ILE A 54 -3.02 44.22 -20.58
N LYS A 55 -2.19 43.67 -19.69
CA LYS A 55 -1.96 44.23 -18.36
C LYS A 55 -1.19 45.55 -18.45
N PRO A 56 -1.60 46.57 -17.66
CA PRO A 56 -0.84 47.81 -17.56
C PRO A 56 0.54 47.53 -16.91
N PRO A 57 1.55 48.39 -17.13
CA PRO A 57 2.91 48.14 -16.67
C PRO A 57 3.06 47.79 -15.18
N HIS A 58 2.28 48.42 -14.30
CA HIS A 58 2.34 48.22 -12.85
C HIS A 58 1.75 46.87 -12.37
N GLU A 59 1.02 46.15 -13.22
CA GLU A 59 0.47 44.81 -12.93
C GLU A 59 1.26 43.68 -13.62
N ARG A 60 2.31 44.03 -14.37
CA ARG A 60 3.16 43.03 -15.00
C ARG A 60 4.02 42.35 -13.95
N ARG A 61 4.49 41.14 -14.27
CA ARG A 61 5.45 40.41 -13.45
C ARG A 61 6.69 41.28 -13.18
N ASP A 62 7.38 41.03 -12.07
CA ASP A 62 8.68 41.66 -11.78
C ASP A 62 9.62 41.45 -12.98
N PRO A 63 10.14 42.52 -13.62
CA PRO A 63 10.99 42.45 -14.82
C PRO A 63 12.20 41.51 -14.66
N ARG A 64 12.74 41.38 -13.44
CA ARG A 64 13.91 40.56 -13.09
C ARG A 64 13.59 39.06 -12.96
N LEU A 65 12.33 38.65 -12.96
CA LEU A 65 11.97 37.24 -13.15
C LEU A 65 11.98 36.91 -14.65
N PRO A 66 12.51 35.79 -15.14
CA PRO A 66 12.34 35.41 -16.54
C PRO A 66 10.87 35.01 -16.83
N PHE A 67 10.39 35.17 -18.06
CA PHE A 67 9.04 34.69 -18.44
C PHE A 67 8.97 33.15 -18.41
N ASP A 68 9.99 32.50 -18.97
CA ASP A 68 10.19 31.05 -18.92
C ASP A 68 11.39 30.71 -18.02
N PRO A 69 11.18 30.58 -16.71
CA PRO A 69 12.26 30.24 -15.77
C PRO A 69 12.83 28.85 -16.05
N ALA A 70 12.01 27.90 -16.53
CA ALA A 70 12.50 26.57 -16.85
C ALA A 70 13.54 26.62 -17.97
N ALA A 71 13.26 27.31 -19.08
CA ALA A 71 14.24 27.46 -20.15
C ALA A 71 15.45 28.33 -19.78
N PHE A 72 15.25 29.37 -18.97
CA PHE A 72 16.33 30.27 -18.55
C PHE A 72 17.32 29.56 -17.61
N TYR A 73 16.86 29.01 -16.50
CA TYR A 73 17.74 28.36 -15.51
C TYR A 73 18.23 26.99 -15.94
N LYS A 74 17.51 26.27 -16.83
CA LYS A 74 17.98 24.98 -17.36
C LYS A 74 19.21 25.16 -18.24
N ARG A 75 19.28 26.25 -19.02
CA ARG A 75 20.48 26.58 -19.81
C ARG A 75 21.71 26.88 -18.94
N ARG A 76 21.49 27.28 -17.68
CA ARG A 76 22.52 27.56 -16.68
C ARG A 76 22.85 26.35 -15.79
N GLY A 77 22.16 25.22 -15.96
CA GLY A 77 22.31 24.06 -15.09
C GLY A 77 21.76 24.24 -13.66
N GLU A 78 21.03 25.31 -13.38
CA GLU A 78 20.51 25.65 -12.05
C GLU A 78 19.07 25.14 -11.82
N TRP A 79 18.37 24.74 -12.88
CA TRP A 79 16.96 24.36 -12.81
C TRP A 79 16.73 23.00 -12.11
N LYS A 80 16.06 23.03 -10.96
CA LYS A 80 15.70 21.83 -10.17
C LYS A 80 14.26 21.34 -10.40
N GLY A 81 13.51 21.99 -11.28
CA GLY A 81 12.11 21.67 -11.58
C GLY A 81 11.10 22.64 -10.97
N TRP A 82 9.85 22.53 -11.43
CA TRP A 82 8.75 23.38 -10.98
C TRP A 82 8.41 23.21 -9.49
N GLY A 83 8.56 21.99 -8.95
CA GLY A 83 8.31 21.73 -7.53
C GLY A 83 9.20 22.53 -6.58
N ASP A 84 10.50 22.61 -6.88
CA ASP A 84 11.44 23.44 -6.13
C ASP A 84 11.14 24.92 -6.35
N PHE A 85 11.02 25.34 -7.62
CA PHE A 85 10.83 26.74 -7.98
C PHE A 85 9.55 27.38 -7.40
N LEU A 86 8.44 26.64 -7.35
CA LEU A 86 7.16 27.11 -6.79
C LEU A 86 7.02 26.83 -5.28
N GLY A 87 7.98 26.11 -4.68
CA GLY A 87 7.94 25.72 -3.27
C GLY A 87 6.79 24.77 -2.95
N THR A 88 6.43 23.88 -3.88
CA THR A 88 5.43 22.81 -3.66
C THR A 88 6.07 21.47 -3.36
N GLY A 89 7.36 21.30 -3.65
CA GLY A 89 8.03 20.00 -3.58
C GLY A 89 7.51 18.99 -4.61
N ALA A 90 6.69 19.43 -5.57
CA ALA A 90 6.09 18.56 -6.57
C ALA A 90 7.15 18.01 -7.54
N ILE A 91 7.43 16.71 -7.44
CA ILE A 91 8.32 16.01 -8.37
C ILE A 91 7.52 15.67 -9.64
N SER A 92 8.11 15.95 -10.80
CA SER A 92 7.56 15.53 -12.10
C SER A 92 7.31 14.03 -12.11
N ASN A 93 6.20 13.58 -12.70
CA ASN A 93 5.88 12.15 -12.79
C ASN A 93 6.99 11.31 -13.43
N LYS A 94 7.84 11.91 -14.29
CA LYS A 94 8.98 11.24 -14.92
C LYS A 94 10.18 11.05 -13.99
N ASP A 95 10.28 11.91 -12.97
CA ASP A 95 11.42 11.93 -12.03
C ASP A 95 11.05 11.26 -10.69
N LYS A 96 9.77 10.90 -10.48
CA LYS A 96 9.33 10.12 -9.33
C LYS A 96 9.95 8.73 -9.38
N LYS A 97 10.85 8.46 -8.44
CA LYS A 97 11.37 7.12 -8.17
C LYS A 97 10.53 6.49 -7.06
N TYR A 98 9.94 5.35 -7.36
CA TYR A 98 9.22 4.56 -6.38
C TYR A 98 10.10 3.40 -5.91
N LEU A 99 9.70 2.75 -4.81
CA LEU A 99 10.32 1.52 -4.34
C LEU A 99 10.25 0.42 -5.40
N SER A 100 11.14 -0.56 -5.30
CA SER A 100 11.02 -1.82 -6.04
C SER A 100 9.75 -2.55 -5.64
N TYR A 101 9.24 -3.45 -6.49
CA TYR A 101 8.10 -4.29 -6.15
C TYR A 101 8.30 -5.01 -4.81
N GLN A 102 9.48 -5.57 -4.59
CA GLN A 102 9.80 -6.32 -3.38
C GLN A 102 9.80 -5.44 -2.12
N ASP A 103 10.36 -4.24 -2.18
CA ASP A 103 10.41 -3.36 -1.02
C ASP A 103 9.06 -2.71 -0.73
N ALA A 104 8.32 -2.32 -1.76
CA ALA A 104 6.94 -1.87 -1.61
C ALA A 104 6.06 -2.95 -0.98
N ARG A 105 6.18 -4.21 -1.43
CA ARG A 105 5.47 -5.34 -0.85
C ARG A 105 5.79 -5.51 0.64
N LYS A 106 7.06 -5.39 1.05
CA LYS A 106 7.43 -5.43 2.48
C LYS A 106 6.72 -4.34 3.28
N VAL A 107 6.66 -3.11 2.76
CA VAL A 107 5.93 -2.01 3.41
C VAL A 107 4.44 -2.33 3.52
N VAL A 108 3.79 -2.72 2.41
CA VAL A 108 2.36 -3.10 2.37
C VAL A 108 2.05 -4.23 3.33
N HIS A 109 2.93 -5.24 3.44
CA HIS A 109 2.78 -6.35 4.37
C HIS A 109 2.99 -5.92 5.83
N SER A 110 3.98 -5.07 6.11
CA SER A 110 4.25 -4.59 7.47
C SER A 110 3.07 -3.79 8.04
N LEU A 111 2.35 -3.08 7.16
CA LEU A 111 1.15 -2.31 7.49
C LEU A 111 -0.15 -3.12 7.41
N LYS A 112 -0.06 -4.42 7.07
CA LYS A 112 -1.19 -5.35 6.95
C LYS A 112 -2.33 -4.84 6.04
N VAL A 113 -1.97 -4.21 4.92
CA VAL A 113 -2.92 -3.71 3.92
C VAL A 113 -3.47 -4.89 3.10
N ARG A 114 -4.78 -5.10 3.14
CA ARG A 114 -5.44 -6.32 2.61
C ARG A 114 -6.25 -6.11 1.34
N SER A 115 -6.45 -4.87 0.92
CA SER A 115 -7.30 -4.55 -0.23
C SER A 115 -6.70 -3.41 -1.06
N ALA A 116 -7.12 -3.32 -2.32
CA ALA A 116 -6.74 -2.22 -3.20
C ALA A 116 -7.23 -0.86 -2.65
N GLU A 117 -8.42 -0.82 -2.05
CA GLU A 117 -8.97 0.39 -1.42
C GLU A 117 -8.15 0.83 -0.20
N GLU A 118 -7.71 -0.10 0.65
CA GLU A 118 -6.78 0.21 1.74
C GLU A 118 -5.43 0.70 1.22
N TYR A 119 -4.94 0.13 0.12
CA TYR A 119 -3.71 0.59 -0.52
C TYR A 119 -3.86 2.01 -1.06
N GLU A 120 -4.98 2.36 -1.70
CA GLU A 120 -5.28 3.71 -2.19
C GLU A 120 -5.24 4.73 -1.04
N LYS A 121 -5.90 4.44 0.09
CA LYS A 121 -5.85 5.29 1.28
C LYS A 121 -4.43 5.40 1.87
N LEU A 122 -3.64 4.32 1.81
CA LEU A 122 -2.25 4.33 2.22
C LEU A 122 -1.41 5.26 1.33
N VAL A 123 -1.56 5.20 0.01
CA VAL A 123 -0.75 6.04 -0.90
C VAL A 123 -1.14 7.51 -0.84
N GLU A 124 -2.40 7.83 -0.57
CA GLU A 124 -2.85 9.22 -0.35
C GLU A 124 -2.22 9.84 0.90
N THR A 125 -2.09 9.05 1.97
CA THR A 125 -1.63 9.54 3.27
C THR A 125 -0.11 9.45 3.45
N LEU A 126 0.49 8.34 3.03
CA LEU A 126 1.88 7.98 3.32
C LEU A 126 2.67 7.58 2.07
N GLY A 127 2.02 7.50 0.91
CA GLY A 127 2.65 7.10 -0.36
C GLY A 127 3.89 7.91 -0.73
N PRO A 128 3.87 9.26 -0.64
CA PRO A 128 5.04 10.09 -0.90
C PRO A 128 6.21 9.80 0.07
N SER A 129 5.91 9.51 1.34
CA SER A 129 6.94 9.25 2.37
C SER A 129 7.59 7.88 2.21
N PHE A 130 6.83 6.86 1.80
CA PHE A 130 7.35 5.51 1.58
C PHE A 130 7.80 5.25 0.14
N GLY A 131 7.63 6.20 -0.79
CA GLY A 131 7.93 5.97 -2.20
C GLY A 131 7.04 4.89 -2.83
N LEU A 132 5.77 4.80 -2.40
CA LEU A 132 4.81 3.87 -2.97
C LEU A 132 4.13 4.48 -4.22
N PRO A 133 4.02 3.73 -5.33
CA PRO A 133 3.37 4.22 -6.53
C PRO A 133 1.84 4.27 -6.36
N PRO A 134 1.14 5.33 -6.79
CA PRO A 134 -0.32 5.42 -6.73
C PRO A 134 -1.03 4.33 -7.53
N HIS A 135 -0.42 3.92 -8.65
CA HIS A 135 -0.92 2.86 -9.53
C HIS A 135 0.13 1.74 -9.62
N PRO A 136 0.25 0.88 -8.59
CA PRO A 136 1.33 -0.10 -8.50
C PRO A 136 1.26 -1.11 -9.65
N HIS A 137 0.04 -1.51 -10.06
CA HIS A 137 -0.14 -2.42 -11.19
C HIS A 137 0.49 -1.88 -12.48
N ALA A 138 0.25 -0.61 -12.81
CA ALA A 138 0.78 0.00 -14.02
C ALA A 138 2.29 0.26 -13.91
N TYR A 139 2.75 0.69 -12.73
CA TYR A 139 4.16 0.98 -12.50
C TYR A 139 5.02 -0.28 -12.55
N TYR A 140 4.70 -1.31 -11.77
CA TYR A 140 5.50 -2.53 -11.70
C TYR A 140 5.39 -3.39 -12.95
N MET A 141 4.21 -3.46 -13.58
CA MET A 141 4.10 -4.15 -14.87
C MET A 141 4.97 -3.48 -15.95
N ARG A 142 5.03 -2.14 -15.98
CA ARG A 142 5.82 -1.40 -16.97
C ARG A 142 7.33 -1.44 -16.72
N ASN A 143 7.74 -1.36 -15.45
CA ASN A 143 9.17 -1.20 -15.10
C ASN A 143 9.85 -2.51 -14.69
N GLU A 144 9.10 -3.45 -14.11
CA GLU A 144 9.62 -4.72 -13.58
C GLU A 144 9.01 -5.95 -14.29
N GLY A 145 7.96 -5.77 -15.10
CA GLY A 145 7.39 -6.82 -15.94
C GLY A 145 6.42 -7.77 -15.23
N HIS A 146 6.11 -7.52 -13.96
CA HIS A 146 5.16 -8.34 -13.21
C HIS A 146 4.38 -7.51 -12.19
N PHE A 147 3.13 -7.93 -11.93
CA PHE A 147 2.33 -7.44 -10.82
C PHE A 147 1.18 -8.41 -10.53
N SER A 148 0.89 -8.63 -9.25
CA SER A 148 -0.28 -9.37 -8.80
C SER A 148 -0.78 -8.77 -7.51
N TRP A 149 -2.06 -8.38 -7.45
CA TRP A 149 -2.68 -7.93 -6.20
C TRP A 149 -2.68 -9.02 -5.14
N ARG A 150 -2.77 -10.30 -5.53
CA ARG A 150 -2.76 -11.44 -4.60
C ARG A 150 -1.41 -11.54 -3.87
N ASP A 151 -0.30 -11.30 -4.55
CA ASP A 151 1.03 -11.35 -3.94
C ASP A 151 1.43 -10.03 -3.28
N PHE A 152 0.98 -8.90 -3.84
CA PHE A 152 1.40 -7.58 -3.39
C PHE A 152 0.74 -7.16 -2.07
N LEU A 153 -0.51 -7.59 -1.83
CA LEU A 153 -1.26 -7.28 -0.62
C LEU A 153 -0.96 -8.27 0.50
N TYR A 154 -1.13 -7.82 1.74
CA TYR A 154 -1.03 -8.69 2.90
C TYR A 154 -2.02 -9.85 2.79
N PRO A 155 -1.57 -11.12 2.89
CA PRO A 155 -2.43 -12.27 2.74
C PRO A 155 -3.64 -12.23 3.67
N ARG A 156 -4.82 -12.50 3.12
CA ARG A 156 -6.05 -12.58 3.90
C ARG A 156 -6.07 -13.79 4.83
N PHE A 157 -5.45 -14.88 4.38
CA PHE A 157 -5.41 -16.15 5.08
C PHE A 157 -3.96 -16.59 5.30
N VAL A 158 -3.74 -17.38 6.33
CA VAL A 158 -2.46 -18.05 6.57
C VAL A 158 -2.15 -19.06 5.47
N SER A 159 -0.90 -19.46 5.33
CA SER A 159 -0.48 -20.52 4.39
C SER A 159 -1.13 -21.87 4.73
N TYR A 160 -1.12 -22.82 3.78
CA TYR A 160 -1.67 -24.16 3.98
C TYR A 160 -1.01 -24.87 5.17
N ASP A 161 0.32 -24.78 5.29
CA ASP A 161 1.08 -25.37 6.39
C ASP A 161 0.76 -24.73 7.74
N GLU A 162 0.69 -23.41 7.82
CA GLU A 162 0.28 -22.70 9.04
C GLU A 162 -1.16 -23.08 9.44
N ALA A 163 -2.08 -23.19 8.46
CA ALA A 163 -3.44 -23.65 8.73
C ALA A 163 -3.45 -25.07 9.33
N LYS A 164 -2.64 -25.99 8.80
CA LYS A 164 -2.50 -27.35 9.35
C LYS A 164 -1.90 -27.35 10.75
N GLN A 165 -0.93 -26.48 11.04
CA GLN A 165 -0.35 -26.35 12.39
C GLN A 165 -1.40 -25.86 13.39
N ILE A 166 -2.18 -24.83 13.05
CA ILE A 166 -3.28 -24.32 13.88
C ILE A 166 -4.30 -25.44 14.13
N LEU A 167 -4.69 -26.18 13.09
CA LEU A 167 -5.64 -27.29 13.21
C LEU A 167 -5.09 -28.47 14.01
N ALA A 168 -3.78 -28.75 13.93
CA ALA A 168 -3.14 -29.82 14.67
C ALA A 168 -3.13 -29.56 16.19
N ALA A 169 -3.13 -28.29 16.61
CA ALA A 169 -3.21 -27.87 18.01
C ALA A 169 -4.63 -27.96 18.61
N LYS A 170 -5.66 -28.17 17.78
CA LYS A 170 -7.09 -28.21 18.18
C LYS A 170 -7.68 -29.60 17.96
N ASP A 171 -7.47 -30.49 18.93
CA ASP A 171 -7.87 -31.91 18.86
C ASP A 171 -9.39 -32.12 18.75
N GLU A 172 -10.19 -31.15 19.21
CA GLU A 172 -11.66 -31.14 19.18
C GLU A 172 -12.22 -30.93 17.76
N ILE A 173 -11.42 -30.41 16.84
CA ILE A 173 -11.85 -30.15 15.46
C ILE A 173 -11.56 -31.37 14.61
N VAL A 174 -12.54 -32.27 14.54
CA VAL A 174 -12.38 -33.56 13.83
C VAL A 174 -13.11 -33.57 12.51
N THR A 175 -14.26 -32.91 12.42
CA THR A 175 -15.13 -32.89 11.25
C THR A 175 -15.22 -31.51 10.62
N VAL A 176 -15.69 -31.47 9.38
CA VAL A 176 -15.98 -30.20 8.69
C VAL A 176 -17.02 -29.38 9.45
N ALA A 177 -17.98 -30.03 10.13
CA ALA A 177 -18.97 -29.35 10.95
C ALA A 177 -18.32 -28.67 12.17
N ASP A 178 -17.40 -29.37 12.85
CA ASP A 178 -16.65 -28.81 13.99
C ASP A 178 -15.84 -27.60 13.53
N PHE A 179 -15.12 -27.72 12.42
CA PHE A 179 -14.32 -26.63 11.86
C PHE A 179 -15.19 -25.41 11.53
N ARG A 180 -16.31 -25.61 10.83
CA ARG A 180 -17.23 -24.51 10.45
C ARG A 180 -17.85 -23.83 11.67
N LYS A 181 -18.13 -24.59 12.74
CA LYS A 181 -18.64 -24.05 13.99
C LYS A 181 -17.57 -23.25 14.72
N ALA A 182 -16.43 -23.88 15.01
CA ALA A 182 -15.33 -23.28 15.77
C ALA A 182 -14.78 -22.03 15.07
N ARG A 183 -14.69 -22.02 13.74
CA ARG A 183 -14.27 -20.84 12.96
C ARG A 183 -15.10 -19.58 13.20
N LYS A 184 -16.35 -19.69 13.64
CA LYS A 184 -17.17 -18.52 13.97
C LYS A 184 -16.70 -17.83 15.25
N GLU A 185 -16.15 -18.59 16.18
CA GLU A 185 -15.86 -18.15 17.55
C GLU A 185 -14.35 -17.94 17.77
N ASP A 186 -13.51 -18.71 17.09
CA ASP A 186 -12.06 -18.75 17.30
C ASP A 186 -11.31 -17.85 16.28
N PRO A 187 -10.62 -16.79 16.74
CA PRO A 187 -9.87 -15.88 15.86
C PRO A 187 -8.77 -16.55 15.03
N ASP A 188 -8.08 -17.57 15.57
CA ASP A 188 -7.02 -18.26 14.84
C ASP A 188 -7.62 -19.04 13.67
N LEU A 189 -8.80 -19.64 13.86
CA LEU A 189 -9.50 -20.33 12.78
C LEU A 189 -10.12 -19.38 11.75
N GLN A 190 -10.45 -18.15 12.13
CA GLN A 190 -10.89 -17.12 11.17
C GLN A 190 -9.79 -16.76 10.15
N SER A 191 -8.52 -16.92 10.55
CA SER A 191 -7.36 -16.76 9.66
C SER A 191 -7.22 -17.88 8.62
N ILE A 192 -7.96 -18.98 8.79
CA ILE A 192 -8.06 -20.08 7.83
C ILE A 192 -9.27 -19.82 6.91
N PRO A 193 -9.19 -20.07 5.60
CA PRO A 193 -10.31 -19.90 4.67
C PRO A 193 -11.47 -20.84 5.02
N SER A 194 -12.71 -20.36 4.85
CA SER A 194 -13.90 -21.21 5.00
C SER A 194 -14.05 -22.25 3.90
N SER A 195 -13.41 -22.02 2.75
CA SER A 195 -13.33 -22.91 1.60
C SER A 195 -11.85 -23.17 1.22
N PRO A 196 -11.12 -23.98 2.02
CA PRO A 196 -9.68 -24.15 1.83
C PRO A 196 -9.30 -24.78 0.49
N HIS A 197 -10.14 -25.65 -0.07
CA HIS A 197 -9.97 -26.22 -1.42
C HIS A 197 -9.89 -25.19 -2.55
N ILE A 198 -10.41 -23.97 -2.35
CA ILE A 198 -10.30 -22.88 -3.33
C ILE A 198 -9.03 -22.05 -3.08
N THR A 199 -8.72 -21.78 -1.82
CA THR A 199 -7.58 -20.93 -1.44
C THR A 199 -6.24 -21.65 -1.58
N TYR A 200 -6.21 -22.93 -1.23
CA TYR A 200 -5.03 -23.80 -1.25
C TYR A 200 -5.12 -24.79 -2.40
N GLN A 201 -5.71 -24.40 -3.54
CA GLN A 201 -6.05 -25.31 -4.64
C GLN A 201 -4.87 -26.19 -5.10
N ASP A 202 -3.65 -25.64 -5.10
CA ASP A 202 -2.44 -26.34 -5.54
C ASP A 202 -1.92 -27.37 -4.51
N GLU A 203 -2.27 -27.20 -3.24
CA GLU A 203 -1.82 -28.03 -2.10
C GLU A 203 -2.96 -28.88 -1.50
N TRP A 204 -4.19 -28.68 -1.98
CA TRP A 204 -5.38 -29.27 -1.40
C TRP A 204 -5.57 -30.72 -1.83
N GLU A 205 -5.62 -31.61 -0.85
CA GLU A 205 -5.98 -33.01 -1.05
C GLU A 205 -7.47 -33.23 -0.74
N ASP A 206 -7.81 -33.29 0.54
CA ASP A 206 -9.17 -33.48 1.02
C ASP A 206 -9.36 -32.98 2.46
N TRP A 207 -10.63 -32.96 2.90
CA TRP A 207 -10.99 -32.56 4.26
C TRP A 207 -10.40 -33.45 5.36
N PRO A 208 -10.44 -34.79 5.26
CA PRO A 208 -9.83 -35.67 6.26
C PRO A 208 -8.34 -35.42 6.49
N THR A 209 -7.59 -35.13 5.43
CA THR A 209 -6.15 -34.86 5.48
C THR A 209 -5.88 -33.48 6.06
N PHE A 210 -6.64 -32.47 5.62
CA PHE A 210 -6.50 -31.10 6.13
C PHE A 210 -6.82 -30.97 7.63
N LEU A 211 -7.86 -31.67 8.10
CA LEU A 211 -8.26 -31.68 9.52
C LEU A 211 -7.52 -32.72 10.36
N ASP A 212 -6.72 -33.58 9.72
CA ASP A 212 -6.07 -34.72 10.35
C ASP A 212 -7.06 -35.61 11.14
N SER A 213 -8.23 -35.83 10.54
CA SER A 213 -9.38 -36.48 11.19
C SER A 213 -9.06 -37.90 11.66
N LYS A 214 -8.21 -38.63 10.93
CA LYS A 214 -7.87 -40.03 11.24
C LYS A 214 -7.09 -40.11 12.55
N ARG A 215 -6.04 -39.30 12.72
CA ARG A 215 -5.24 -39.28 13.96
C ARG A 215 -6.10 -38.84 15.14
N LYS A 216 -6.90 -37.78 14.97
CA LYS A 216 -7.76 -37.23 16.04
C LYS A 216 -8.83 -38.22 16.51
N ARG A 217 -9.51 -38.90 15.58
CA ARG A 217 -10.48 -39.97 15.93
C ARG A 217 -9.82 -41.10 16.72
N GLN A 218 -8.62 -41.52 16.33
CA GLN A 218 -7.89 -42.56 17.05
C GLN A 218 -7.49 -42.10 18.46
N LYS A 219 -7.00 -40.87 18.60
CA LYS A 219 -6.65 -40.27 19.89
C LYS A 219 -7.86 -40.20 20.83
N LEU A 220 -9.01 -39.74 20.34
CA LEU A 220 -10.25 -39.67 21.11
C LEU A 220 -10.75 -41.06 21.54
N LYS A 221 -10.72 -42.05 20.64
CA LYS A 221 -11.06 -43.44 20.99
C LYS A 221 -10.18 -43.99 22.11
N ASN A 222 -8.87 -43.76 22.02
CA ASN A 222 -7.93 -44.21 23.04
C ASN A 222 -8.18 -43.51 24.39
N LEU A 223 -8.48 -42.22 24.38
CA LEU A 223 -8.77 -41.45 25.58
C LEU A 223 -10.06 -41.94 26.28
N LEU A 224 -11.11 -42.22 25.51
CA LEU A 224 -12.37 -42.77 26.02
C LEU A 224 -12.13 -44.13 26.68
N LEU A 225 -11.37 -45.02 26.01
CA LEU A 225 -11.03 -46.35 26.54
C LEU A 225 -10.25 -46.26 27.86
N LEU A 226 -9.33 -45.30 27.98
CA LEU A 226 -8.59 -45.02 29.20
C LEU A 226 -9.49 -44.53 30.33
N GLN A 227 -10.47 -43.67 30.03
CA GLN A 227 -11.45 -43.18 31.02
C GLN A 227 -12.35 -44.32 31.51
N SER A 228 -12.87 -45.17 30.61
CA SER A 228 -13.69 -46.33 30.97
C SER A 228 -12.94 -47.32 31.88
N ARG A 229 -11.65 -47.55 31.63
CA ARG A 229 -10.81 -48.43 32.45
C ARG A 229 -10.54 -47.89 33.86
N LYS A 230 -10.49 -46.56 34.03
CA LYS A 230 -10.29 -45.92 35.34
C LYS A 230 -11.57 -45.98 36.20
N SER A 231 -12.76 -45.83 35.61
CA SER A 231 -14.03 -45.91 36.33
C SER A 231 -14.35 -47.33 36.84
N VAL A 232 -13.95 -48.38 36.12
CA VAL A 232 -14.19 -49.78 36.54
C VAL A 232 -13.30 -50.21 37.72
N LYS A 233 -12.09 -49.65 37.87
CA LYS A 233 -11.19 -49.95 38.99
C LYS A 233 -11.52 -49.22 40.30
N GLY A 234 -12.47 -48.28 40.30
CA GLY A 234 -12.93 -47.54 41.49
C GLY A 234 -14.15 -48.16 42.19
N HIS A 235 -14.62 -49.34 41.75
CA HIS A 235 -15.80 -50.00 42.29
C HIS A 235 -15.43 -51.41 42.78
N GLN A 236 -14.61 -51.50 43.84
CA GLN A 236 -14.54 -52.72 44.66
C GLN A 236 -15.69 -52.65 45.67
N PRO A 237 -16.65 -53.59 45.68
CA PRO A 237 -17.60 -53.67 46.78
C PRO A 237 -16.85 -54.14 48.03
N ASP A 238 -17.05 -53.43 49.14
CA ASP A 238 -16.64 -53.86 50.48
C ASP A 238 -17.39 -55.16 50.83
N ASP A 239 -16.81 -56.29 50.43
CA ASP A 239 -17.22 -57.60 50.93
C ASP A 239 -16.66 -57.77 52.35
N LYS A 240 -17.42 -57.30 53.33
CA LYS A 240 -17.30 -57.77 54.72
C LYS A 240 -18.36 -58.84 54.97
N GLY A 241 -18.15 -60.00 54.35
CA GLY A 241 -18.55 -61.26 54.93
C GLY A 241 -17.71 -61.56 56.18
N GLY A 242 -18.37 -61.72 57.32
CA GLY A 242 -17.74 -62.09 58.58
C GLY A 242 -18.78 -62.42 59.64
N LYS A 243 -19.32 -63.64 59.55
CA LYS A 243 -19.98 -64.33 60.67
C LYS A 243 -18.98 -64.52 61.80
N ASP A 244 -19.37 -64.22 63.04
CA ASP A 244 -19.73 -65.20 64.07
C ASP A 244 -20.25 -64.46 65.32
#